data_AF-A0A2N9I651-F1
#
_entry.id   AF-A0A2N9I651-F1
#
_cell.length_a   1.000
_cell.length_b   1.000
_cell.length_c   1.000
_cell.angle_alpha   90.00
_cell.angle_beta   90.00
_cell.angle_gamma   90.00
#
_symmetry.space_group_name_H-M   'P 1'
#
loop_
_entity.id
_entity.type
_entity.pdbx_description
1 polymer ?
#
loop_
_entity_poly.entity_id
_entity_poly.type
_entity_poly.pdbx_seq_one_letter_code
_entity_poly.pdbx_strand_id
1 'polypeptide(L)'
;MAAKLTSKPFLVLLIVACMAMLVPMGLAQAPQASLVVPLNGHLPEVSEKDIMQCWSSLTNIEGCMLEIYRSLFRGQIGTIGFDCCHAITAINENCWPTMFPYNPFFPPFLKSYCAGSGGSSP
;
A
#
# COMPACT_ATOMS: atom_id res chain seq x y z
N MET A 1 -16.67 -34.04 -33.50
CA MET A 1 -17.26 -34.10 -32.15
C MET A 1 -16.59 -33.04 -31.30
N ALA A 2 -17.19 -31.85 -31.18
CA ALA A 2 -16.65 -30.79 -30.33
C ALA A 2 -17.07 -31.09 -28.89
N ALA A 3 -16.12 -31.54 -28.07
CA ALA A 3 -16.35 -31.72 -26.65
C ALA A 3 -16.65 -30.33 -26.04
N LYS A 4 -17.90 -30.11 -25.62
CA LYS A 4 -18.25 -29.01 -24.71
C LYS A 4 -17.59 -29.32 -23.38
N LEU A 5 -16.35 -28.86 -23.23
CA LEU A 5 -15.57 -29.07 -22.02
C LEU A 5 -16.13 -28.12 -20.94
N THR A 6 -16.86 -28.72 -20.01
CA THR A 6 -17.62 -28.08 -18.94
C THR A 6 -16.85 -26.94 -18.27
N SER A 7 -17.44 -25.75 -18.28
CA SER A 7 -16.85 -24.46 -17.88
C SER A 7 -16.19 -24.46 -16.48
N LYS A 8 -16.73 -25.22 -15.52
CA LYS A 8 -16.22 -25.26 -14.14
C LYS A 8 -14.97 -26.15 -13.96
N PRO A 9 -14.97 -27.43 -14.35
CA PRO A 9 -13.77 -28.26 -14.22
C PRO A 9 -12.65 -27.80 -15.14
N PHE A 10 -12.96 -27.23 -16.31
CA PHE A 10 -11.94 -26.66 -17.20
C PHE A 10 -11.28 -25.41 -16.61
N LEU A 11 -12.07 -24.51 -16.02
CA LEU A 11 -11.54 -23.34 -15.31
C LEU A 11 -10.69 -23.75 -14.10
N VAL A 12 -11.14 -24.74 -13.32
CA VAL A 12 -10.37 -25.26 -12.18
C VAL A 12 -9.04 -25.88 -12.66
N LEU A 13 -9.05 -26.65 -13.75
CA LEU A 13 -7.83 -27.24 -14.32
C LEU A 13 -6.84 -26.17 -14.80
N LEU A 14 -7.34 -25.10 -15.44
CA LEU A 14 -6.53 -23.96 -15.87
C LEU A 14 -5.89 -23.22 -14.67
N ILE A 15 -6.64 -22.99 -13.59
CA ILE A 15 -6.13 -22.34 -12.38
C ILE A 15 -5.02 -23.17 -11.72
N VAL A 16 -5.22 -24.48 -11.58
CA VAL A 16 -4.21 -25.39 -11.00
C VAL A 16 -2.92 -25.42 -11.83
N ALA A 17 -3.04 -25.47 -13.16
CA ALA A 17 -1.88 -25.41 -14.06
C ALA A 17 -1.13 -24.06 -13.93
N CYS A 18 -1.86 -22.95 -13.76
CA CYS A 18 -1.25 -21.63 -13.58
C CYS A 18 -0.43 -21.55 -12.29
N MET A 19 -0.96 -22.06 -11.18
CA MET A 19 -0.26 -22.05 -9.88
C MET A 19 1.02 -22.91 -9.89
N ALA A 20 1.06 -24.00 -10.66
CA ALA A 20 2.27 -24.82 -10.80
C ALA A 20 3.41 -24.11 -11.56
N MET A 21 3.07 -23.19 -12.47
CA MET A 21 4.05 -22.38 -13.21
C MET A 21 4.56 -21.19 -12.39
N LEU A 22 3.80 -20.72 -11.39
CA LEU A 22 4.20 -19.64 -10.49
C LEU A 22 5.14 -20.07 -9.36
N VAL A 23 5.47 -21.36 -9.23
CA VAL A 23 6.53 -21.83 -8.34
C VAL A 23 7.85 -21.76 -9.11
N PRO A 24 8.73 -20.77 -8.88
CA PRO A 24 10.06 -20.81 -9.47
C PRO A 24 10.79 -22.05 -8.94
N MET A 25 11.07 -22.99 -9.84
CA MET A 25 12.07 -24.03 -9.60
C MET A 25 13.44 -23.33 -9.53
N GLY A 26 13.89 -22.95 -8.33
CA GLY A 26 15.14 -22.20 -8.19
C GLY A 26 15.52 -21.75 -6.77
N LEU A 27 15.55 -22.65 -5.79
CA LEU A 27 16.16 -22.41 -4.46
C LEU A 27 17.69 -22.67 -4.44
N ALA A 28 18.46 -22.15 -5.39
CA ALA A 28 19.92 -22.39 -5.40
C ALA A 28 20.83 -21.18 -5.64
N GLN A 29 20.33 -19.96 -5.79
CA GLN A 29 21.21 -18.79 -5.97
C GLN A 29 20.69 -17.57 -5.21
N ALA A 30 21.20 -17.38 -3.98
CA ALA A 30 21.50 -16.03 -3.53
C ALA A 30 22.57 -15.48 -4.50
N PRO A 31 22.29 -14.36 -5.17
CA PRO A 31 22.57 -13.07 -4.57
C PRO A 31 21.36 -12.13 -4.64
N GLN A 32 21.29 -11.19 -3.70
CA GLN A 32 20.39 -10.04 -3.70
C GLN A 32 20.11 -9.51 -5.11
N ALA A 33 18.93 -9.84 -5.65
CA ALA A 33 18.41 -9.22 -6.86
C ALA A 33 17.93 -7.83 -6.47
N SER A 34 18.86 -6.87 -6.37
CA SER A 34 18.53 -5.48 -6.64
C SER A 34 17.76 -5.46 -7.96
N LEU A 35 16.55 -4.92 -7.94
CA LEU A 35 15.75 -4.68 -9.13
C LEU A 35 16.43 -3.60 -9.97
N VAL A 36 17.49 -3.95 -10.67
CA VAL A 36 18.15 -3.07 -11.64
C VAL A 36 17.37 -3.12 -12.94
N VAL A 37 16.28 -2.35 -12.98
CA VAL A 37 15.67 -1.89 -14.23
C VAL A 37 16.62 -0.85 -14.83
N PRO A 38 17.17 -1.04 -16.04
CA PRO A 38 17.98 -0.01 -16.69
C PRO A 38 17.02 1.02 -17.30
N LEU A 39 16.45 1.88 -16.45
CA LEU A 39 15.73 3.06 -16.89
C LEU A 39 16.64 4.25 -16.60
N ASN A 40 17.05 4.95 -17.65
CA ASN A 40 17.94 6.12 -17.61
C ASN A 40 17.23 7.35 -17.00
N GLY A 41 16.71 7.19 -15.79
CA GLY A 41 16.05 8.21 -14.99
C GLY A 41 16.22 7.84 -13.54
N HIS A 42 16.88 8.71 -12.78
CA HIS A 42 17.15 8.57 -11.36
C HIS A 42 15.83 8.50 -10.58
N LEU A 43 15.26 7.30 -10.45
CA LEU A 43 14.26 7.02 -9.44
C LEU A 43 14.98 7.09 -8.09
N PRO A 44 14.44 7.80 -7.09
CA PRO A 44 15.03 7.78 -5.76
C PRO A 44 15.11 6.31 -5.34
N GLU A 45 16.29 5.88 -4.87
CA GLU A 45 16.48 4.57 -4.27
C GLU A 45 15.67 4.54 -2.96
N VAL A 46 14.36 4.29 -3.09
CA VAL A 46 13.47 4.15 -1.96
C VAL A 46 13.73 2.77 -1.39
N SER A 47 14.55 2.72 -0.35
CA SER A 47 14.83 1.48 0.37
C SER A 47 13.61 1.07 1.19
N GLU A 48 13.37 -0.24 1.33
CA GLU A 48 12.26 -0.78 2.13
C GLU A 48 12.25 -0.23 3.56
N LYS A 49 13.44 0.00 4.13
CA LYS A 49 13.61 0.65 5.45
C LYS A 49 13.03 2.06 5.49
N ASP A 50 13.16 2.83 4.41
CA ASP A 50 12.71 4.23 4.34
C ASP A 50 11.18 4.27 4.18
N ILE A 51 10.61 3.30 3.46
CA ILE A 51 9.16 3.10 3.39
C ILE A 51 8.62 2.81 4.79
N MET A 52 9.17 1.80 5.48
CA MET A 52 8.73 1.44 6.83
C MET A 52 8.84 2.61 7.81
N GLN A 53 9.91 3.39 7.72
CA GLN A 53 10.10 4.56 8.57
C GLN A 53 9.02 5.62 8.33
N CYS A 54 8.60 5.83 7.08
CA CYS A 54 7.52 6.76 6.75
C CYS A 54 6.15 6.33 7.29
N TRP A 55 5.90 5.02 7.38
CA TRP A 55 4.68 4.47 7.96
C TRP A 55 4.73 4.33 9.48
N SER A 56 5.92 4.37 10.08
CA SER A 56 6.15 4.14 11.52
C SER A 56 5.23 4.99 12.41
N SER A 57 5.13 6.29 12.12
CA SER A 57 4.28 7.22 12.89
C SER A 57 2.82 6.80 12.96
N LEU A 58 2.29 6.19 11.90
CA LEU A 58 0.91 5.72 11.82
C LEU A 58 0.76 4.32 12.44
N THR A 59 1.71 3.43 12.20
CA THR A 59 1.67 2.05 12.72
C THR A 59 1.89 1.98 14.23
N ASN A 60 2.52 3.00 14.82
CA ASN A 60 2.71 3.10 16.27
C ASN A 60 1.41 3.48 17.01
N ILE A 61 0.38 3.91 16.28
CA ILE A 61 -0.95 4.20 16.82
C ILE A 61 -1.89 3.07 16.40
N GLU A 62 -2.40 2.35 17.40
CA GLU A 62 -3.32 1.24 17.17
C GLU A 62 -4.53 1.69 16.36
N GLY A 63 -4.84 0.98 15.28
CA GLY A 63 -6.02 1.26 14.44
C GLY A 63 -5.87 2.45 13.48
N CYS A 64 -4.87 3.33 13.62
CA CYS A 64 -4.72 4.53 12.78
C CYS A 64 -4.63 4.21 11.28
N MET A 65 -3.81 3.22 10.92
CA MET A 65 -3.73 2.73 9.53
C MET A 65 -5.09 2.26 9.00
N LEU A 66 -5.86 1.56 9.83
CA LEU A 66 -7.16 1.02 9.46
C LEU A 66 -8.21 2.14 9.32
N GLU A 67 -8.15 3.18 10.15
CA GLU A 67 -8.97 4.40 10.01
C GLU A 67 -8.67 5.12 8.69
N ILE A 68 -7.40 5.27 8.33
CA ILE A 68 -6.97 5.87 7.05
C ILE A 68 -7.45 5.01 5.87
N TYR A 69 -7.26 3.69 5.91
CA TYR A 69 -7.74 2.79 4.84
C TYR A 69 -9.26 2.83 4.69
N ARG A 70 -10.02 2.80 5.79
CA ARG A 70 -11.48 2.92 5.73
C ARG A 70 -11.90 4.25 5.11
N SER A 71 -11.18 5.31 5.45
CA SER A 71 -11.41 6.66 4.91
C SER A 71 -11.18 6.72 3.40
N LEU A 72 -10.14 6.04 2.91
CA LEU A 72 -9.85 5.87 1.48
C LEU A 72 -10.96 5.11 0.74
N PHE A 73 -11.32 3.92 1.25
CA PHE A 73 -12.22 3.01 0.54
C PHE A 73 -13.68 3.46 0.55
N ARG A 74 -14.12 4.16 1.59
CA ARG A 74 -15.49 4.67 1.67
C ARG A 74 -15.67 6.03 1.00
N GLY A 75 -14.58 6.71 0.63
CA GLY A 75 -14.61 8.10 0.14
C GLY A 75 -15.16 9.09 1.17
N GLN A 76 -15.36 8.63 2.41
CA GLN A 76 -15.80 9.38 3.57
C GLN A 76 -14.76 9.10 4.62
N ILE A 77 -14.14 10.16 5.15
CA ILE A 77 -13.30 9.99 6.32
C ILE A 77 -14.22 9.54 7.45
N GLY A 78 -14.10 8.28 7.86
CA GLY A 78 -14.62 7.86 9.16
C GLY A 78 -13.86 8.65 10.24
N THR A 79 -14.39 8.80 11.45
CA THR A 79 -13.72 9.56 12.51
C THR A 79 -12.28 9.09 12.73
N ILE A 80 -11.30 9.76 12.10
CA ILE A 80 -9.88 9.56 12.40
C ILE A 80 -9.68 10.14 13.80
N GLY A 81 -9.17 9.31 14.70
CA GLY A 81 -8.94 9.70 16.09
C GLY A 81 -7.95 10.87 16.20
N PHE A 82 -8.05 11.62 17.29
CA PHE A 82 -7.16 12.74 17.57
C PHE A 82 -5.67 12.32 17.50
N ASP A 83 -5.32 11.19 18.12
CA ASP A 83 -3.95 10.68 18.12
C ASP A 83 -3.49 10.32 16.71
N CYS A 84 -4.34 9.68 15.91
CA CYS A 84 -4.03 9.36 14.52
C CYS A 84 -3.85 10.63 13.68
N CYS A 85 -4.67 11.65 13.89
CA CYS A 85 -4.50 12.93 13.22
C CYS A 85 -3.22 13.66 13.63
N HIS A 86 -2.85 13.60 14.91
CA HIS A 86 -1.56 14.12 15.36
C HIS A 86 -0.39 13.42 14.64
N ALA A 87 -0.42 12.09 14.54
CA ALA A 87 0.59 11.35 13.76
C ALA A 87 0.60 11.72 12.28
N ILE A 88 -0.57 11.87 11.64
CA ILE A 88 -0.69 12.31 10.24
C ILE A 88 0.00 13.67 10.04
N THR A 89 -0.25 14.63 10.94
CA THR A 89 0.37 15.96 10.84
C THR A 89 1.88 15.94 11.10
N ALA A 90 2.40 14.93 11.78
CA ALA A 90 3.82 14.74 12.07
C ALA A 90 4.58 14.00 10.95
N ILE A 91 3.89 13.50 9.90
CA ILE A 91 4.55 12.84 8.76
C ILE A 91 5.38 13.86 7.96
N ASN A 92 6.65 13.52 7.74
CA ASN A 92 7.57 14.35 6.96
C ASN A 92 7.11 14.47 5.50
N GLU A 93 7.33 15.63 4.88
CA GLU A 93 6.89 15.90 3.50
C GLU A 93 7.49 14.93 2.49
N ASN A 94 8.73 14.50 2.73
CA ASN A 94 9.45 13.54 1.90
C ASN A 94 8.84 12.13 1.93
N CYS A 95 7.98 11.82 2.91
CA CYS A 95 7.33 10.53 3.04
C CYS A 95 6.07 10.40 2.18
N TRP A 96 5.36 11.49 1.92
CA TRP A 96 4.10 11.45 1.17
C TRP A 96 4.23 10.87 -0.25
N PRO A 97 5.24 11.23 -1.06
CA PRO A 97 5.44 10.63 -2.38
C PRO A 97 5.73 9.13 -2.32
N THR A 98 6.39 8.68 -1.26
CA THR A 98 6.73 7.27 -1.04
C THR A 98 5.52 6.46 -0.56
N MET A 99 4.70 7.04 0.31
CA MET A 99 3.50 6.39 0.86
C MET A 99 2.34 6.35 -0.16
N PHE A 100 2.19 7.40 -0.95
CA PHE A 100 1.08 7.56 -1.91
C PHE A 100 1.57 7.94 -3.32
N PRO A 101 2.39 7.10 -3.99
CA PRO A 101 2.98 7.43 -5.28
C PRO A 101 1.95 7.61 -6.41
N TYR A 102 0.78 6.98 -6.29
CA TYR A 102 -0.28 7.01 -7.29
C TYR A 102 -1.44 7.94 -6.95
N ASN A 103 -1.41 8.61 -5.79
CA ASN A 103 -2.53 9.44 -5.35
C ASN A 103 -2.05 10.77 -4.72
N PRO A 104 -1.71 11.78 -5.53
CA PRO A 104 -1.17 13.05 -5.06
C PRO A 104 -2.19 13.91 -4.30
N PHE A 105 -3.49 13.63 -4.42
CA PHE A 105 -4.55 14.37 -3.74
C PHE A 105 -4.82 13.88 -2.32
N PHE A 106 -4.37 12.68 -1.98
CA PHE A 106 -4.64 12.09 -0.67
C PHE A 106 -3.87 12.73 0.49
N PRO A 107 -2.57 13.06 0.37
CA PRO A 107 -1.84 13.80 1.40
C PRO A 107 -2.49 15.13 1.81
N PRO A 108 -2.82 16.07 0.90
CA PRO A 108 -3.45 17.32 1.29
C PRO A 108 -4.86 17.11 1.85
N PHE A 109 -5.59 16.09 1.40
CA PHE A 109 -6.90 15.73 1.93
C PHE A 109 -6.83 15.29 3.39
N LEU A 110 -5.91 14.37 3.74
CA LEU A 110 -5.70 13.94 5.12
C LEU A 110 -5.28 15.09 6.04
N LYS A 111 -4.36 15.93 5.58
CA LYS A 111 -3.91 17.10 6.35
C LYS A 111 -5.05 18.08 6.62
N SER A 112 -5.87 18.37 5.60
CA SER A 112 -7.03 19.25 5.73
C SER A 112 -8.06 18.71 6.72
N TYR A 113 -8.36 17.40 6.66
CA TYR A 113 -9.25 16.77 7.63
C TYR A 113 -8.70 16.90 9.05
N CYS A 114 -7.43 16.59 9.25
CA CYS A 114 -6.81 16.61 10.57
C CYS A 114 -6.62 18.03 11.14
N ALA A 115 -6.53 19.05 10.28
CA ALA A 115 -6.55 20.45 10.70
C ALA A 115 -7.92 20.87 11.25
N GLY A 116 -9.01 20.29 10.74
CA GLY A 116 -10.38 20.56 11.19
C GLY A 116 -10.80 19.75 12.43
N SER A 117 -10.27 18.55 12.61
CA SER A 117 -10.61 17.67 13.74
C SER A 117 -9.84 17.98 15.03
N GLY A 118 -8.82 18.83 15.00
CA GLY A 118 -8.06 19.29 16.18
C GLY A 118 -8.81 20.25 17.11
N GLY A 119 -10.07 20.59 16.81
CA GLY A 119 -10.88 21.56 17.55
C GLY A 119 -12.21 21.02 18.08
N SER A 120 -12.38 19.70 18.21
CA SER A 120 -13.65 19.13 18.69
C SER A 120 -13.41 18.03 19.72
N SER A 121 -13.02 18.44 20.92
CA SER A 121 -13.35 17.69 22.13
C SER A 121 -13.96 18.66 23.15
N PRO A 122 -15.11 18.35 23.78
CA PRO A 122 -15.54 19.01 25.00
C PRO A 122 -14.61 18.68 26.17
#